data_AF-A0A2V6H5A6-F1
#
_entry.id   AF-A0A2V6H5A6-F1
#
_cell.length_a   1.000
_cell.length_b   1.000
_cell.length_c   1.000
_cell.angle_alpha   90.00
_cell.angle_beta   90.00
_cell.angle_gamma   90.00
#
_symmetry.space_group_name_H-M   'P 1'
#
loop_
_entity.id
_entity.type
_entity.pdbx_description
1 polymer ?
#
loop_
_entity_poly.entity_id
_entity_poly.type
_entity_poly.pdbx_seq_one_letter_code
_entity_poly.pdbx_strand_id
1 'polypeptide(L)'
;VAIDHHASRVSIEAIIPTRGLIGFETDLVNLTRGEGFMSHLFREYAPFEGEIGGRGRGVMVSMESGLSTAYALNNVQERGRLFIGPQEDIYEGMIVGENARPED
;
A
#
# COMPACT_ATOMS: atom_id res chain seq x y z
N VAL A 1 4.10 10.88 22.16
CA VAL A 1 5.12 10.88 21.11
C VAL A 1 6.29 11.70 21.61
N ALA A 2 7.49 11.14 21.64
CA ALA A 2 8.74 11.85 21.89
C ALA A 2 9.46 12.09 20.56
N ILE A 3 10.07 13.26 20.40
CA ILE A 3 10.78 13.66 19.17
C ILE A 3 12.13 14.22 19.58
N ASP A 4 13.20 13.60 19.08
CA ASP A 4 14.57 14.01 19.32
C ASP A 4 15.23 14.45 18.01
N HIS A 5 15.72 15.69 17.99
CA HIS A 5 16.41 16.26 16.84
C HIS A 5 17.92 16.00 16.95
N HIS A 6 18.49 15.33 15.94
CA HIS A 6 19.92 15.20 15.75
C HIS A 6 20.39 16.09 14.60
N ALA A 7 21.71 16.22 14.43
CA ALA A 7 22.29 17.11 13.42
C ALA A 7 21.81 16.83 11.97
N SER A 8 21.52 15.57 11.63
CA SER A 8 21.12 15.15 10.28
C SER A 8 19.88 14.25 10.24
N ARG A 9 19.28 13.93 11.39
CA ARG A 9 18.16 12.98 11.51
C ARG A 9 17.25 13.36 12.66
N VAL A 10 16.02 12.86 12.63
CA VAL A 10 15.05 13.01 13.72
C VAL A 10 14.65 11.61 14.16
N SER A 11 14.69 11.36 15.48
CA SER A 11 14.19 10.14 16.08
C SER A 11 12.82 10.37 16.68
N ILE A 12 11.89 9.44 16.48
CA ILE A 12 10.50 9.53 16.95
C ILE A 12 10.19 8.26 17.73
N GLU A 13 9.67 8.41 18.96
CA GLU A 13 9.15 7.32 19.76
C GLU A 13 7.65 7.52 20.03
N ALA A 14 6.84 6.52 19.70
CA ALA A 14 5.39 6.60 19.82
C ALA A 14 4.78 5.25 20.22
N ILE A 15 3.64 5.31 20.90
CA ILE A 15 2.77 4.15 21.11
C ILE A 15 1.71 4.22 20.01
N ILE A 16 1.63 3.16 19.21
CA ILE A 16 0.74 3.06 18.06
C ILE A 16 0.03 1.70 18.14
N PRO A 17 -1.29 1.60 17.87
CA PRO A 17 -1.95 0.31 17.79
C PRO A 17 -1.32 -0.53 16.67
N THR A 18 -1.09 -1.83 16.91
CA THR A 18 -0.49 -2.74 15.92
C THR A 18 -1.22 -2.70 14.58
N ARG A 19 -2.54 -2.49 14.62
CA ARG A 19 -3.41 -2.37 13.44
C ARG A 19 -3.05 -1.20 12.51
N GLY A 20 -2.44 -0.14 13.05
CA GLY A 20 -1.97 1.03 12.29
C GLY A 20 -0.53 0.93 11.81
N LEU A 21 0.22 -0.07 12.28
CA LEU A 21 1.56 -0.36 11.79
C LEU A 21 1.54 -1.21 10.51
N ILE A 22 0.42 -1.87 10.22
CA ILE A 22 0.26 -2.71 9.02
C ILE A 22 0.38 -1.82 7.77
N GLY A 23 1.43 -2.05 6.98
CA GLY A 23 1.72 -1.30 5.74
C GLY A 23 2.58 -0.04 5.93
N PHE A 24 2.66 0.50 7.16
CA PHE A 24 3.35 1.77 7.42
C PHE A 24 4.86 1.71 7.14
N GLU A 25 5.51 0.55 7.28
CA GLU A 25 6.93 0.39 6.98
C GLU A 25 7.24 0.73 5.51
N THR A 26 6.39 0.27 4.58
CA THR A 26 6.54 0.58 3.15
C THR A 26 6.33 2.08 2.89
N ASP A 27 5.35 2.69 3.56
CA ASP A 27 5.11 4.13 3.46
C ASP A 27 6.29 4.95 4.00
N LEU A 28 6.87 4.54 5.12
CA LEU A 28 8.04 5.19 5.71
C LEU A 28 9.22 5.15 4.73
N VAL A 29 9.55 3.99 4.19
CA VAL A 29 10.63 3.82 3.21
C VAL A 29 10.38 4.69 1.97
N ASN A 30 9.15 4.71 1.46
CA ASN A 30 8.79 5.53 0.31
C ASN A 30 8.88 7.04 0.59
N LEU A 31 8.34 7.51 1.73
CA LEU A 31 8.34 8.93 2.12
C LEU A 31 9.76 9.46 2.37
N THR A 32 10.62 8.62 2.92
CA THR A 32 12.00 8.96 3.27
C THR A 32 13.00 8.60 2.18
N ARG A 33 12.53 8.10 1.02
CA ARG A 33 13.38 7.64 -0.10
C ARG A 33 14.44 6.63 0.34
N GLY A 34 14.10 5.75 1.27
CA GLY A 34 14.98 4.68 1.78
C GLY A 34 15.87 5.05 2.97
N GLU A 35 15.87 6.30 3.42
CA GLU A 35 16.71 6.75 4.55
C GLU A 35 16.06 6.48 5.92
N GLY A 36 14.73 6.30 5.94
CA GLY A 36 13.96 6.03 7.14
C GLY A 36 14.01 4.56 7.53
N PHE A 37 14.21 4.31 8.81
CA PHE A 37 14.09 2.99 9.41
C PHE A 37 13.21 3.08 10.66
N MET A 38 12.54 1.98 10.98
CA MET A 38 11.74 1.86 12.19
C MET A 38 11.91 0.48 12.80
N SER A 39 11.66 0.40 14.10
CA SER A 39 11.47 -0.86 14.81
C SER A 39 10.31 -0.67 15.77
N HIS A 40 9.65 -1.77 16.13
CA HIS A 40 8.56 -1.74 17.09
C HIS A 40 8.66 -2.96 18.01
N LEU A 41 8.15 -2.80 19.22
CA LEU A 41 8.02 -3.87 20.20
C LEU A 41 6.59 -3.84 20.76
N PHE A 42 6.05 -5.02 21.05
CA PHE A 42 4.77 -5.11 21.75
C PHE A 42 4.89 -4.48 23.13
N ARG A 43 3.98 -3.56 23.45
CA ARG A 43 3.92 -2.89 24.76
C ARG A 43 2.88 -3.54 25.66
N GLU A 44 1.62 -3.49 25.26
CA GLU A 44 0.49 -3.94 26.05
C GLU A 44 -0.76 -4.14 25.19
N TYR A 45 -1.77 -4.82 25.74
CA TYR A 45 -3.13 -4.78 25.22
C TYR A 45 -3.83 -3.55 25.78
N ALA A 46 -4.56 -2.84 24.93
CA ALA A 46 -5.32 -1.63 25.28
C ALA A 46 -6.74 -1.70 24.70
N PRO A 47 -7.68 -0.85 25.17
CA PRO A 47 -8.99 -0.70 24.55
C PRO A 47 -8.88 -0.34 23.06
N PHE A 48 -9.97 -0.55 22.34
CA PHE A 48 -10.05 -0.24 20.92
C PHE A 48 -9.90 1.27 20.67
N GLU A 49 -8.86 1.66 19.92
CA GLU A 49 -8.49 3.06 19.62
C GLU A 49 -9.18 3.64 18.38
N GLY A 50 -10.31 3.06 17.95
CA GLY A 50 -11.06 3.53 16.79
C GLY A 50 -10.62 2.90 15.46
N GLU A 51 -11.30 3.30 14.39
CA GLU A 51 -11.06 2.77 13.04
C GLU A 51 -9.83 3.37 12.38
N ILE A 52 -9.11 2.52 11.65
CA ILE A 52 -7.95 2.91 10.86
C ILE A 52 -8.39 2.91 9.41
N GLY A 53 -8.13 4.02 8.71
CA GLY A 53 -8.52 4.18 7.31
C GLY A 53 -7.99 3.04 6.45
N GLY A 54 -8.88 2.46 5.64
CA GLY A 54 -8.52 1.46 4.65
C GLY A 54 -7.79 2.06 3.45
N ARG A 55 -7.48 1.22 2.46
CA ARG A 55 -6.87 1.67 1.20
C ARG A 55 -7.76 2.71 0.51
N GLY A 56 -7.20 3.87 0.17
CA GLY A 56 -7.92 4.95 -0.52
C GLY A 56 -8.10 4.76 -2.03
N ARG A 57 -7.66 3.64 -2.59
CA ARG A 57 -7.67 3.30 -4.02
C ARG A 57 -8.48 2.03 -4.25
N GLY A 58 -9.16 1.92 -5.39
CA GLY A 58 -9.90 0.75 -5.84
C GLY A 58 -9.00 -0.31 -6.47
N VAL A 59 -9.55 -1.48 -6.81
CA VAL A 59 -8.83 -2.54 -7.55
C VAL A 59 -9.39 -2.68 -8.96
N MET A 60 -8.51 -2.88 -9.94
CA MET A 60 -8.91 -3.29 -11.27
C MET A 60 -8.96 -4.82 -11.32
N VAL A 61 -10.13 -5.37 -11.62
CA VAL A 61 -10.40 -6.83 -11.60
C VAL A 61 -10.59 -7.35 -13.02
N SER A 62 -9.99 -8.50 -13.32
CA SER A 62 -10.20 -9.17 -14.60
C SER A 62 -11.62 -9.75 -14.70
N MET A 63 -12.28 -9.50 -15.82
CA MET A 63 -13.62 -10.02 -16.09
C MET A 63 -13.60 -11.41 -16.73
N GLU A 64 -12.46 -11.83 -17.29
CA GLU A 64 -12.34 -13.08 -18.04
C GLU A 64 -10.97 -13.73 -17.78
N SER A 65 -10.88 -15.02 -18.11
CA SER A 65 -9.61 -15.77 -18.05
C SER A 65 -8.97 -15.85 -19.43
N GLY A 66 -7.65 -15.73 -19.49
CA GLY A 66 -6.92 -15.80 -20.76
C GLY A 66 -5.55 -15.14 -20.70
N LEU A 67 -4.99 -14.85 -21.88
CA LEU A 67 -3.70 -14.18 -21.99
C LEU A 67 -3.90 -12.65 -22.10
N SER A 68 -3.22 -11.88 -21.26
CA SER A 68 -3.28 -10.42 -21.29
C SER A 68 -2.68 -9.86 -22.58
N THR A 69 -3.42 -8.97 -23.26
CA THR A 69 -2.96 -8.35 -24.52
C THR A 69 -2.46 -6.93 -24.28
N ALA A 70 -1.36 -6.55 -24.94
CA ALA A 70 -0.82 -5.19 -24.84
C ALA A 70 -1.84 -4.12 -25.23
N TYR A 71 -2.74 -4.42 -26.18
CA TYR A 71 -3.81 -3.52 -26.59
C TYR A 71 -4.81 -3.25 -25.45
N ALA A 72 -5.28 -4.31 -24.77
CA ALA A 72 -6.18 -4.15 -23.63
C ALA A 72 -5.50 -3.42 -22.47
N LEU A 73 -4.27 -3.80 -22.13
CA LEU A 73 -3.50 -3.17 -21.05
C LEU A 73 -3.26 -1.67 -21.30
N ASN A 74 -3.01 -1.27 -22.55
CA ASN A 74 -2.82 0.13 -22.90
C ASN A 74 -4.06 0.98 -22.65
N ASN A 75 -5.25 0.43 -22.88
CA ASN A 75 -6.49 1.15 -22.58
C ASN A 75 -6.79 1.21 -21.07
N VAL A 76 -6.45 0.15 -20.32
CA VAL A 76 -6.78 0.03 -18.89
C VAL A 76 -5.77 0.77 -18.01
N GLN A 77 -4.50 0.89 -18.41
CA GLN A 77 -3.49 1.63 -17.63
C GLN A 77 -3.80 3.12 -17.47
N GLU A 78 -4.64 3.71 -18.31
CA GLU A 78 -5.10 5.10 -18.11
C GLU A 78 -5.95 5.26 -16.84
N ARG A 79 -6.55 4.15 -16.36
CA ARG A 79 -7.41 4.13 -15.17
C ARG A 79 -6.63 3.91 -13.87
N GLY A 80 -5.36 3.51 -13.95
CA GLY A 80 -4.61 3.15 -12.76
C GLY A 80 -3.28 2.45 -13.04
N ARG A 81 -2.67 1.92 -11.99
CA ARG A 81 -1.38 1.24 -12.08
C ARG A 81 -1.59 -0.25 -12.27
N LEU A 82 -1.14 -0.80 -13.39
CA LEU A 82 -1.18 -2.24 -13.64
C LEU A 82 -0.12 -2.99 -12.82
N PHE A 83 -0.47 -4.20 -12.40
CA PHE A 83 0.44 -5.16 -11.76
C PHE A 83 0.97 -6.21 -12.74
N ILE A 84 0.28 -6.40 -13.85
CA ILE A 84 0.61 -7.38 -14.89
C ILE A 84 1.18 -6.73 -16.14
N GLY A 85 1.97 -7.50 -16.89
CA GLY A 85 2.48 -7.14 -18.21
C GLY A 85 1.71 -7.83 -19.34
N PRO A 86 2.04 -7.54 -20.61
CA PRO A 86 1.47 -8.27 -21.75
C PRO A 86 1.98 -9.72 -21.78
N GLN A 87 1.15 -10.63 -22.30
CA GLN A 87 1.42 -12.08 -22.39
C GLN A 87 1.49 -12.79 -21.04
N GLU A 88 0.84 -12.24 -20.02
CA GLU A 88 0.65 -12.88 -18.72
C GLU A 88 -0.71 -13.59 -18.65
N ASP A 89 -0.73 -14.81 -18.13
CA ASP A 89 -1.95 -15.59 -17.93
C ASP A 89 -2.76 -15.01 -16.75
N ILE A 90 -4.00 -14.64 -17.02
CA ILE A 90 -4.94 -14.08 -16.04
C ILE A 90 -6.18 -14.96 -15.91
N TYR A 91 -6.86 -14.85 -14.77
CA TYR A 91 -8.12 -15.52 -14.51
C TYR A 91 -9.20 -14.52 -14.10
N GLU A 92 -10.46 -14.90 -14.28
CA GLU A 92 -11.62 -14.09 -13.87
C GLU A 92 -11.60 -13.85 -12.36
N GLY A 93 -11.77 -12.59 -11.94
CA GLY A 93 -11.66 -12.18 -10.55
C GLY A 93 -10.23 -11.86 -10.10
N MET A 94 -9.21 -12.04 -10.94
CA MET A 94 -7.83 -11.65 -10.63
C MET A 94 -7.71 -10.13 -10.51
N ILE A 95 -7.04 -9.65 -9.45
CA ILE A 95 -6.66 -8.24 -9.33
C ILE A 95 -5.46 -7.98 -10.25
N VAL A 96 -5.69 -7.21 -11.31
CA VAL A 96 -4.70 -6.92 -12.35
C VAL A 96 -4.06 -5.53 -12.21
N GLY A 97 -4.57 -4.71 -11.30
CA GLY A 97 -3.97 -3.43 -10.96
C GLY A 97 -4.72 -2.64 -9.89
N GLU A 98 -4.21 -1.46 -9.62
CA GLU A 98 -4.75 -0.49 -8.67
C GLU A 98 -5.44 0.66 -9.41
N ASN A 99 -6.70 0.94 -9.08
CA ASN A 99 -7.46 2.04 -9.68
C ASN A 99 -7.01 3.39 -9.09
N ALA A 100 -6.95 4.43 -9.93
CA ALA A 100 -6.63 5.79 -9.50
C ALA A 100 -7.73 6.42 -8.62
N ARG A 101 -8.95 5.88 -8.67
CA ARG A 101 -10.10 6.30 -7.87
C ARG A 101 -10.44 5.27 -6.79
N PRO A 102 -11.21 5.65 -5.75
CA PRO A 102 -11.62 4.74 -4.68
C PRO A 102 -12.63 3.68 -5.13
N GLU A 103 -13.39 3.96 -6.20
CA GLU A 103 -14.29 3.02 -6.86
C GLU A 103 -13.49 1.94 -7.63
N ASP A 104 -14.01 0.72 -7.65
CA ASP A 104 -13.41 -0.44 -8.33
C ASP A 104 -13.27 -0.21 -9.85
#